data_AF-A0A2J8A5Z4-F1
#
_entry.id   AF-A0A2J8A5Z4-F1
#
_cell.length_a   1.000
_cell.length_b   1.000
_cell.length_c   1.000
_cell.angle_alpha   90.00
_cell.angle_beta   90.00
_cell.angle_gamma   90.00
#
_symmetry.space_group_name_H-M   'P 1'
#
loop_
_entity.id
_entity.type
_entity.pdbx_description
1 polymer ?
#
loop_
_entity_poly.entity_id
_entity_poly.type
_entity_poly.pdbx_seq_one_letter_code
_entity_poly.pdbx_strand_id
1 'polypeptide(L)'
;MATDDAVSAMARTILAEKRARRAAEDDALRLYNRVRQLQKEEDRAQKRIVETKKKAKEIIKLRERNELKLIEKEERQRELLEQVEEQKLDNLKAKEEALRHRIEQENRVYNDKLDIVQKTKDERVEIERLLAESRLLARKEALEQKDIIRKQQEDARRKIETLKLQKLTAAQEDYERRLKEEIDAKLAKEQEIERLAQMELELIERLKYKQVEQRKAYQQLEAVLSLGSVSTSKGLAAGSKPASPKVVAAASSAAAPSPERQASALWQQSAPAQAAEVAEEVGEGEPSEEDVARAFAMYDTEGVGEIPSLSLDGLLRDLGVALNAGQLAQAIAQLDTSQTGRISFGEFLLWWKG
;
A
#
# COMPACT_ATOMS: atom_id res chain seq x y z
N MET A 1 78.21 -156.78 55.13
CA MET A 1 78.39 -155.91 53.95
C MET A 1 77.22 -154.95 53.69
N ALA A 2 76.11 -154.98 54.44
CA ALA A 2 74.96 -154.08 54.18
C ALA A 2 75.05 -152.67 54.81
N THR A 3 75.95 -152.45 55.78
CA THR A 3 76.06 -151.20 56.55
C THR A 3 76.83 -150.10 55.83
N ASP A 4 77.85 -150.48 55.06
CA ASP A 4 78.80 -149.54 54.44
C ASP A 4 78.17 -148.73 53.29
N ASP A 5 77.34 -149.40 52.47
CA ASP A 5 76.64 -148.75 51.35
C ASP A 5 75.55 -147.77 51.84
N ALA A 6 74.93 -148.03 53.00
CA ALA A 6 74.01 -147.09 53.64
C ALA A 6 74.72 -145.81 54.10
N VAL A 7 75.93 -145.92 54.68
CA VAL A 7 76.76 -144.77 55.04
C VAL A 7 77.24 -144.02 53.78
N SER A 8 77.62 -144.76 52.73
CA SER A 8 78.00 -144.18 51.45
C SER A 8 76.84 -143.43 50.78
N ALA A 9 75.62 -143.98 50.81
CA ALA A 9 74.41 -143.32 50.34
C ALA A 9 74.10 -142.04 51.15
N MET A 10 74.18 -142.09 52.48
CA MET A 10 73.96 -140.91 53.33
C MET A 10 75.00 -139.80 53.05
N ALA A 11 76.26 -140.15 52.83
CA ALA A 11 77.31 -139.20 52.42
C ALA A 11 77.03 -138.58 51.04
N ARG A 12 76.56 -139.36 50.07
CA ARG A 12 76.13 -138.85 48.74
C ARG A 12 74.96 -137.87 48.88
N THR A 13 73.96 -138.17 49.71
CA THR A 13 72.82 -137.27 50.00
C THR A 13 73.28 -135.97 50.66
N ILE A 14 74.17 -136.03 51.67
CA ILE A 14 74.72 -134.84 52.33
C ILE A 14 75.53 -133.96 51.35
N LEU A 15 76.23 -134.56 50.39
CA LEU A 15 76.93 -133.83 49.34
C LEU A 15 75.99 -133.23 48.29
N ALA A 16 74.89 -133.91 47.95
CA ALA A 16 73.84 -133.36 47.10
C ALA A 16 73.17 -132.15 47.78
N GLU A 17 72.79 -132.27 49.04
CA GLU A 17 72.16 -131.20 49.82
C GLU A 17 73.08 -129.98 49.99
N LYS A 18 74.38 -130.19 50.24
CA LYS A 18 75.38 -129.11 50.26
C LYS A 18 75.55 -128.41 48.91
N ARG A 19 75.32 -129.10 47.78
CA ARG A 19 75.32 -128.51 46.44
C ARG A 19 74.03 -127.75 46.16
N ALA A 20 72.87 -128.32 46.52
CA ALA A 20 71.57 -127.66 46.41
C ALA A 20 71.52 -126.36 47.23
N ARG A 21 72.00 -126.40 48.48
CA ARG A 21 72.17 -125.21 49.32
C ARG A 21 73.04 -124.14 48.67
N ARG A 22 74.21 -124.51 48.12
CA ARG A 22 75.08 -123.53 47.43
C ARG A 22 74.42 -122.93 46.20
N ALA A 23 73.70 -123.72 45.40
CA ALA A 23 72.93 -123.21 44.27
C ALA A 23 71.86 -122.21 44.72
N ALA A 24 71.15 -122.50 45.81
CA ALA A 24 70.18 -121.59 46.41
C ALA A 24 70.83 -120.31 47.00
N GLU A 25 72.03 -120.41 47.57
CA GLU A 25 72.82 -119.25 48.03
C GLU A 25 73.29 -118.38 46.85
N ASP A 26 73.79 -118.98 45.77
CA ASP A 26 74.19 -118.29 44.53
C ASP A 26 72.98 -117.63 43.82
N ASP A 27 71.84 -118.31 43.75
CA ASP A 27 70.61 -117.76 43.17
C ASP A 27 69.98 -116.68 44.06
N ALA A 28 70.07 -116.79 45.38
CA ALA A 28 69.70 -115.71 46.30
C ALA A 28 70.60 -114.47 46.11
N LEU A 29 71.91 -114.65 45.87
CA LEU A 29 72.83 -113.56 45.54
C LEU A 29 72.53 -112.94 44.16
N ARG A 30 72.17 -113.74 43.15
CA ARG A 30 71.71 -113.24 41.84
C ARG A 30 70.41 -112.44 41.97
N LEU A 31 69.43 -112.95 42.72
CA LEU A 31 68.17 -112.26 43.00
C LEU A 31 68.40 -110.97 43.79
N TYR A 32 69.23 -110.97 44.82
CA TYR A 32 69.60 -109.77 45.58
C TYR A 32 70.22 -108.69 44.67
N ASN A 33 71.17 -109.06 43.81
CA ASN A 33 71.78 -108.12 42.87
C ASN A 33 70.77 -107.60 41.83
N ARG A 34 69.86 -108.45 41.32
CA ARG A 34 68.78 -108.05 40.41
C ARG A 34 67.79 -107.10 41.08
N VAL A 35 67.35 -107.39 42.31
CA VAL A 35 66.48 -106.51 43.10
C VAL A 35 67.16 -105.17 43.35
N ARG A 36 68.44 -105.17 43.72
CA ARG A 36 69.23 -103.95 43.95
C ARG A 36 69.46 -103.12 42.69
N GLN A 37 69.48 -103.74 41.51
CA GLN A 37 69.49 -103.02 40.22
C GLN A 37 68.10 -102.43 39.93
N LEU A 38 67.03 -103.23 40.04
CA LEU A 38 65.66 -102.78 39.81
C LEU A 38 65.28 -101.62 40.74
N GLN A 39 65.67 -101.65 42.02
CA GLN A 39 65.50 -100.53 42.96
C GLN A 39 66.21 -99.25 42.48
N LYS A 40 67.43 -99.35 41.96
CA LYS A 40 68.16 -98.18 41.39
C LYS A 40 67.52 -97.65 40.11
N GLU A 41 66.92 -98.53 39.31
CA GLU A 41 66.18 -98.14 38.10
C GLU A 41 64.83 -97.51 38.46
N GLU A 42 64.16 -98.02 39.49
CA GLU A 42 62.96 -97.44 40.09
C GLU A 42 63.25 -96.06 40.69
N ASP A 43 64.28 -95.90 41.53
CA ASP A 43 64.75 -94.61 42.07
C ASP A 43 64.94 -93.56 40.95
N ARG A 44 65.53 -93.98 39.82
CA ARG A 44 65.77 -93.13 38.64
C ARG A 44 64.47 -92.79 37.93
N ALA A 45 63.54 -93.74 37.81
CA ALA A 45 62.22 -93.51 37.23
C ALA A 45 61.37 -92.59 38.12
N GLN A 46 61.32 -92.83 39.44
CA GLN A 46 60.64 -92.00 40.42
C GLN A 46 61.17 -90.56 40.41
N LYS A 47 62.50 -90.35 40.38
CA LYS A 47 63.11 -89.01 40.27
C LYS A 47 62.67 -88.29 38.98
N ARG A 48 62.72 -88.97 37.83
CA ARG A 48 62.21 -88.43 36.55
C ARG A 48 60.72 -88.09 36.62
N ILE A 49 59.89 -88.93 37.25
CA ILE A 49 58.45 -88.71 37.44
C ILE A 49 58.19 -87.51 38.38
N VAL A 50 59.00 -87.29 39.40
CA VAL A 50 58.92 -86.11 40.27
C VAL A 50 59.33 -84.84 39.51
N GLU A 51 60.38 -84.90 38.69
CA GLU A 51 60.82 -83.78 37.86
C GLU A 51 59.81 -83.41 36.78
N THR A 52 59.20 -84.38 36.07
CA THR A 52 58.14 -84.09 35.10
C THR A 52 56.88 -83.57 35.78
N LYS A 53 56.51 -84.09 36.96
CA LYS A 53 55.41 -83.53 37.77
C LYS A 53 55.69 -82.10 38.26
N LYS A 54 56.94 -81.73 38.56
CA LYS A 54 57.33 -80.35 38.88
C LYS A 54 57.18 -79.44 37.65
N LYS A 55 57.80 -79.81 36.54
CA LYS A 55 57.72 -79.05 35.27
C LYS A 55 56.28 -78.88 34.77
N ALA A 56 55.45 -79.92 34.89
CA ALA A 56 54.02 -79.83 34.56
C ALA A 56 53.28 -78.79 35.44
N LYS A 57 53.54 -78.77 36.76
CA LYS A 57 52.97 -77.74 37.66
C LYS A 57 53.47 -76.33 37.35
N GLU A 58 54.71 -76.18 36.90
CA GLU A 58 55.27 -74.89 36.47
C GLU A 58 54.64 -74.41 35.16
N ILE A 59 54.45 -75.29 34.19
CA ILE A 59 53.76 -75.00 32.92
C ILE A 59 52.29 -74.61 33.17
N ILE A 60 51.59 -75.33 34.06
CA ILE A 60 50.21 -75.00 34.46
C ILE A 60 50.15 -73.59 35.07
N LYS A 61 51.01 -73.29 36.07
CA LYS A 61 51.07 -71.95 36.69
C LYS A 61 51.45 -70.83 35.72
N LEU A 62 52.28 -71.12 34.73
CA LEU A 62 52.66 -70.16 33.70
C LEU A 62 51.51 -69.93 32.71
N ARG A 63 50.74 -70.97 32.38
CA ARG A 63 49.50 -70.85 31.61
C ARG A 63 48.46 -70.03 32.37
N GLU A 64 48.12 -70.41 33.60
CA GLU A 64 47.20 -69.67 34.49
C GLU A 64 47.54 -68.17 34.54
N ARG A 65 48.82 -67.83 34.75
CA ARG A 65 49.29 -66.44 34.77
C ARG A 65 49.15 -65.72 33.41
N ASN A 66 49.40 -66.41 32.30
CA ASN A 66 49.27 -65.83 30.97
C ASN A 66 47.80 -65.68 30.55
N GLU A 67 46.94 -66.58 30.99
CA GLU A 67 45.50 -66.61 30.77
C GLU A 67 44.82 -65.47 31.55
N LEU A 68 45.17 -65.28 32.84
CA LEU A 68 44.78 -64.09 33.61
C LEU A 68 45.24 -62.78 32.95
N LYS A 69 46.48 -62.73 32.42
CA LYS A 69 47.01 -61.56 31.69
C LYS A 69 46.40 -61.34 30.30
N LEU A 70 45.68 -62.33 29.77
CA LEU A 70 44.91 -62.19 28.53
C LEU A 70 43.53 -61.60 28.88
N ILE A 71 42.84 -62.20 29.85
CA ILE A 71 41.56 -61.71 30.39
C ILE A 71 41.68 -60.24 30.82
N GLU A 72 42.68 -59.89 31.64
CA GLU A 72 42.94 -58.53 32.11
C GLU A 72 43.23 -57.53 30.96
N LYS A 73 43.67 -58.01 29.78
CA LYS A 73 43.82 -57.18 28.58
C LYS A 73 42.51 -57.04 27.80
N GLU A 74 41.75 -58.12 27.69
CA GLU A 74 40.44 -58.14 27.03
C GLU A 74 39.42 -57.28 27.80
N GLU A 75 39.46 -57.32 29.14
CA GLU A 75 38.71 -56.43 30.04
C GLU A 75 39.11 -54.96 29.82
N ARG A 76 40.40 -54.62 29.92
CA ARG A 76 40.88 -53.24 29.66
C ARG A 76 40.63 -52.76 28.22
N GLN A 77 40.49 -53.67 27.25
CA GLN A 77 40.05 -53.33 25.89
C GLN A 77 38.54 -53.11 25.79
N ARG A 78 37.73 -53.89 26.52
CA ARG A 78 36.28 -53.66 26.65
C ARG A 78 35.99 -52.32 27.32
N GLU A 79 36.61 -52.02 28.45
CA GLU A 79 36.45 -50.73 29.16
C GLU A 79 36.74 -49.54 28.24
N LEU A 80 37.80 -49.61 27.43
CA LEU A 80 38.17 -48.57 26.48
C LEU A 80 37.14 -48.44 25.33
N LEU A 81 36.59 -49.55 24.84
CA LEU A 81 35.53 -49.55 23.83
C LEU A 81 34.22 -48.98 24.38
N GLU A 82 33.86 -49.33 25.61
CA GLU A 82 32.68 -48.85 26.33
C GLU A 82 32.76 -47.33 26.55
N GLN A 83 33.89 -46.80 27.03
CA GLN A 83 34.13 -45.35 27.13
C GLN A 83 34.03 -44.64 25.77
N VAL A 84 34.50 -45.26 24.69
CA VAL A 84 34.39 -44.73 23.32
C VAL A 84 32.94 -44.79 22.80
N GLU A 85 32.10 -45.70 23.30
CA GLU A 85 30.67 -45.77 22.97
C GLU A 85 29.83 -44.79 23.79
N GLU A 86 30.11 -44.61 25.08
CA GLU A 86 29.55 -43.51 25.89
C GLU A 86 29.87 -42.14 25.28
N GLN A 87 31.14 -41.90 24.94
CA GLN A 87 31.55 -40.66 24.28
C GLN A 87 30.85 -40.45 22.93
N LYS A 88 30.61 -41.50 22.13
CA LYS A 88 29.80 -41.38 20.90
C LYS A 88 28.36 -41.01 21.22
N LEU A 89 27.74 -41.63 22.22
CA LEU A 89 26.36 -41.36 22.62
C LEU A 89 26.20 -39.92 23.13
N ASP A 90 27.11 -39.41 23.95
CA ASP A 90 27.07 -38.03 24.43
C ASP A 90 27.35 -37.01 23.32
N ASN A 91 28.27 -37.32 22.39
CA ASN A 91 28.47 -36.52 21.17
C ASN A 91 27.26 -36.56 20.23
N LEU A 92 26.41 -37.59 20.29
CA LEU A 92 25.15 -37.66 19.54
C LEU A 92 24.05 -36.83 20.23
N LYS A 93 23.88 -36.97 21.56
CA LYS A 93 22.95 -36.14 22.36
C LYS A 93 23.24 -34.65 22.17
N ALA A 94 24.51 -34.23 22.30
CA ALA A 94 24.91 -32.83 22.12
C ALA A 94 24.63 -32.31 20.69
N LYS A 95 24.72 -33.17 19.66
CA LYS A 95 24.33 -32.82 18.28
C LYS A 95 22.82 -32.70 18.13
N GLU A 96 22.04 -33.61 18.73
CA GLU A 96 20.57 -33.50 18.74
C GLU A 96 20.11 -32.24 19.47
N GLU A 97 20.69 -31.91 20.61
CA GLU A 97 20.39 -30.69 21.38
C GLU A 97 20.75 -29.42 20.59
N ALA A 98 21.92 -29.39 19.95
CA ALA A 98 22.31 -28.28 19.08
C ALA A 98 21.38 -28.12 17.86
N LEU A 99 20.90 -29.23 17.27
CA LEU A 99 19.92 -29.20 16.19
C LEU A 99 18.54 -28.74 16.67
N ARG A 100 18.06 -29.22 17.83
CA ARG A 100 16.81 -28.77 18.46
C ARG A 100 16.87 -27.27 18.75
N HIS A 101 17.96 -26.77 19.34
CA HIS A 101 18.14 -25.35 19.62
C HIS A 101 18.17 -24.51 18.35
N ARG A 102 18.81 -24.98 17.27
CA ARG A 102 18.76 -24.30 15.96
C ARG A 102 17.33 -24.24 15.41
N ILE A 103 16.61 -25.35 15.41
CA ILE A 103 15.21 -25.42 14.95
C ILE A 103 14.31 -24.51 15.80
N GLU A 104 14.53 -24.44 17.11
CA GLU A 104 13.85 -23.46 17.98
C GLU A 104 14.18 -22.01 17.63
N GLN A 105 15.45 -21.68 17.34
CA GLN A 105 15.83 -20.33 16.93
C GLN A 105 15.22 -19.95 15.57
N GLU A 106 15.22 -20.85 14.61
CA GLU A 106 14.57 -20.67 13.30
C GLU A 106 13.05 -20.49 13.44
N ASN A 107 12.39 -21.31 14.28
CA ASN A 107 10.97 -21.17 14.59
C ASN A 107 10.62 -19.88 15.35
N ARG A 108 11.48 -19.41 16.26
CA ARG A 108 11.31 -18.10 16.93
C ARG A 108 11.36 -16.98 15.90
N VAL A 109 12.41 -16.92 15.07
CA VAL A 109 12.55 -15.91 14.00
C VAL A 109 11.40 -15.99 12.98
N TYR A 110 10.85 -17.17 12.71
CA TYR A 110 9.66 -17.33 11.87
C TYR A 110 8.39 -16.76 12.53
N ASN A 111 8.17 -17.05 13.81
CA ASN A 111 7.05 -16.50 14.57
C ASN A 111 7.15 -14.98 14.73
N ASP A 112 8.34 -14.44 15.05
CA ASP A 112 8.59 -13.00 15.14
C ASP A 112 8.24 -12.29 13.82
N LYS A 113 8.56 -12.90 12.67
CA LYS A 113 8.18 -12.41 11.34
C LYS A 113 6.67 -12.46 11.12
N LEU A 114 5.98 -13.53 11.51
CA LEU A 114 4.52 -13.61 11.44
C LEU A 114 3.84 -12.53 12.31
N ASP A 115 4.38 -12.28 13.50
CA ASP A 115 3.92 -11.24 14.42
C ASP A 115 4.08 -9.83 13.84
N ILE A 116 5.20 -9.54 13.17
CA ILE A 116 5.43 -8.28 12.46
C ILE A 116 4.44 -8.13 11.30
N VAL A 117 4.22 -9.19 10.51
CA VAL A 117 3.25 -9.18 9.39
C VAL A 117 1.81 -9.01 9.88
N GLN A 118 1.45 -9.55 11.05
CA GLN A 118 0.15 -9.29 11.67
C GLN A 118 0.01 -7.83 12.14
N LYS A 119 0.98 -7.32 12.93
CA LYS A 119 0.96 -5.93 13.44
C LYS A 119 0.87 -4.89 12.32
N THR A 120 1.71 -5.01 11.30
CA THR A 120 1.71 -4.12 10.12
C THR A 120 0.42 -4.22 9.28
N LYS A 121 -0.23 -5.39 9.24
CA LYS A 121 -1.55 -5.56 8.63
C LYS A 121 -2.64 -4.86 9.44
N ASP A 122 -2.64 -5.01 10.76
CA ASP A 122 -3.63 -4.41 11.65
C ASP A 122 -3.47 -2.88 11.70
N GLU A 123 -2.23 -2.37 11.75
CA GLU A 123 -1.89 -0.96 11.56
C GLU A 123 -2.42 -0.41 10.23
N ARG A 124 -2.22 -1.16 9.12
CA ARG A 124 -2.75 -0.78 7.80
C ARG A 124 -4.28 -0.71 7.79
N VAL A 125 -4.96 -1.65 8.46
CA VAL A 125 -6.44 -1.65 8.58
C VAL A 125 -6.93 -0.48 9.42
N GLU A 126 -6.25 -0.13 10.51
CA GLU A 126 -6.59 1.03 11.34
C GLU A 126 -6.36 2.36 10.61
N ILE A 127 -5.25 2.49 9.86
CA ILE A 127 -5.01 3.64 8.98
C ILE A 127 -6.11 3.75 7.91
N GLU A 128 -6.52 2.64 7.29
CA GLU A 128 -7.60 2.61 6.30
C GLU A 128 -8.96 3.00 6.93
N ARG A 129 -9.22 2.59 8.19
CA ARG A 129 -10.40 2.98 8.97
C ARG A 129 -10.42 4.48 9.27
N LEU A 130 -9.32 5.04 9.78
CA LEU A 130 -9.19 6.47 10.09
C LEU A 130 -9.29 7.34 8.81
N LEU A 131 -8.72 6.87 7.70
CA LEU A 131 -8.84 7.52 6.38
C LEU A 131 -10.30 7.53 5.90
N ALA A 132 -11.05 6.42 6.09
CA ALA A 132 -12.46 6.34 5.75
C ALA A 132 -13.33 7.26 6.63
N GLU A 133 -13.04 7.34 7.94
CA GLU A 133 -13.73 8.23 8.87
C GLU A 133 -13.48 9.71 8.53
N SER A 134 -12.22 10.10 8.27
CA SER A 134 -11.85 11.44 7.80
C SER A 134 -12.55 11.81 6.49
N ARG A 135 -12.59 10.90 5.51
CA ARG A 135 -13.33 11.09 4.24
C ARG A 135 -14.85 11.26 4.46
N LEU A 136 -15.43 10.58 5.45
CA LEU A 136 -16.85 10.75 5.79
C LEU A 136 -17.14 12.10 6.48
N LEU A 137 -16.23 12.59 7.33
CA LEU A 137 -16.32 13.90 7.95
C LEU A 137 -16.21 15.02 6.90
N ALA A 138 -15.16 15.01 6.08
CA ALA A 138 -14.99 15.98 4.99
C ALA A 138 -16.17 15.97 4.00
N ARG A 139 -16.80 14.81 3.76
CA ARG A 139 -18.03 14.70 2.95
C ARG A 139 -19.26 15.34 3.63
N LYS A 140 -19.38 15.27 4.96
CA LYS A 140 -20.46 15.96 5.70
C LYS A 140 -20.25 17.47 5.65
N GLU A 141 -19.04 17.94 5.98
CA GLU A 141 -18.67 19.36 5.93
C GLU A 141 -18.91 19.97 4.55
N ALA A 142 -18.55 19.27 3.47
CA ALA A 142 -18.81 19.71 2.09
C ALA A 142 -20.31 19.78 1.74
N LEU A 143 -21.17 18.96 2.35
CA LEU A 143 -22.62 19.05 2.20
C LEU A 143 -23.18 20.23 2.99
N GLU A 144 -22.73 20.43 4.24
CA GLU A 144 -23.14 21.57 5.08
C GLU A 144 -22.74 22.91 4.45
N GLN A 145 -21.51 23.02 3.93
CA GLN A 145 -21.06 24.19 3.15
C GLN A 145 -21.93 24.43 1.91
N LYS A 146 -22.28 23.36 1.17
CA LYS A 146 -23.16 23.45 -0.01
C LYS A 146 -24.56 23.94 0.35
N ASP A 147 -25.13 23.48 1.46
CA ASP A 147 -26.45 23.91 1.91
C ASP A 147 -26.45 25.35 2.48
N ILE A 148 -25.36 25.79 3.12
CA ILE A 148 -25.14 27.20 3.48
C ILE A 148 -25.11 28.09 2.21
N ILE A 149 -24.32 27.72 1.20
CA ILE A 149 -24.23 28.45 -0.08
C ILE A 149 -25.61 28.47 -0.76
N ARG A 150 -26.31 27.35 -0.79
CA ARG A 150 -27.67 27.25 -1.33
C ARG A 150 -28.65 28.19 -0.63
N LYS A 151 -28.66 28.20 0.70
CA LYS A 151 -29.51 29.10 1.50
C LYS A 151 -29.20 30.57 1.21
N GLN A 152 -27.92 30.93 1.16
CA GLN A 152 -27.50 32.29 0.78
C GLN A 152 -28.00 32.68 -0.63
N GLN A 153 -27.94 31.77 -1.61
CA GLN A 153 -28.48 32.00 -2.95
C GLN A 153 -30.02 32.14 -2.96
N GLU A 154 -30.73 31.32 -2.19
CA GLU A 154 -32.20 31.39 -2.07
C GLU A 154 -32.66 32.68 -1.39
N ASP A 155 -32.00 33.11 -0.30
CA ASP A 155 -32.30 34.37 0.38
C ASP A 155 -31.88 35.61 -0.44
N ALA A 156 -30.80 35.52 -1.22
CA ALA A 156 -30.44 36.56 -2.19
C ALA A 156 -31.48 36.68 -3.33
N ARG A 157 -31.98 35.55 -3.87
CA ARG A 157 -33.08 35.53 -4.85
C ARG A 157 -34.35 36.15 -4.29
N ARG A 158 -34.78 35.74 -3.10
CA ARG A 158 -35.93 36.34 -2.38
C ARG A 158 -35.78 37.85 -2.24
N LYS A 159 -34.59 38.34 -1.87
CA LYS A 159 -34.32 39.79 -1.72
C LYS A 159 -34.35 40.53 -3.06
N ILE A 160 -33.96 39.90 -4.16
CA ILE A 160 -34.11 40.45 -5.51
C ILE A 160 -35.60 40.47 -5.93
N GLU A 161 -36.37 39.44 -5.58
CA GLU A 161 -37.80 39.36 -5.88
C GLU A 161 -38.63 40.38 -5.09
N THR A 162 -38.37 40.58 -3.79
CA THR A 162 -39.04 41.63 -3.01
C THR A 162 -38.69 43.03 -3.51
N LEU A 163 -37.43 43.30 -3.87
CA LEU A 163 -37.02 44.58 -4.48
C LEU A 163 -37.63 44.81 -5.88
N LYS A 164 -37.88 43.75 -6.66
CA LYS A 164 -38.64 43.84 -7.92
C LYS A 164 -40.11 44.16 -7.66
N LEU A 165 -40.74 43.48 -6.70
CA LEU A 165 -42.13 43.68 -6.34
C LEU A 165 -42.36 45.11 -5.81
N GLN A 166 -41.52 45.58 -4.89
CA GLN A 166 -41.57 46.95 -4.36
C GLN A 166 -41.41 48.02 -5.45
N LYS A 167 -40.59 47.78 -6.48
CA LYS A 167 -40.46 48.69 -7.63
C LYS A 167 -41.69 48.68 -8.53
N LEU A 168 -42.38 47.54 -8.65
CA LEU A 168 -43.64 47.44 -9.40
C LEU A 168 -44.78 48.12 -8.63
N THR A 169 -44.93 47.89 -7.32
CA THR A 169 -45.99 48.53 -6.52
C THR A 169 -45.79 50.03 -6.44
N ALA A 170 -44.57 50.52 -6.18
CA ALA A 170 -44.29 51.96 -6.19
C ALA A 170 -44.59 52.62 -7.55
N ALA A 171 -44.29 51.94 -8.66
CA ALA A 171 -44.66 52.43 -9.99
C ALA A 171 -46.19 52.44 -10.21
N GLN A 172 -46.91 51.43 -9.71
CA GLN A 172 -48.38 51.39 -9.75
C GLN A 172 -48.99 52.51 -8.90
N GLU A 173 -48.51 52.72 -7.68
CA GLU A 173 -48.92 53.81 -6.78
C GLU A 173 -48.69 55.20 -7.42
N ASP A 174 -47.57 55.40 -8.12
CA ASP A 174 -47.30 56.63 -8.86
C ASP A 174 -48.21 56.82 -10.09
N TYR A 175 -48.58 55.74 -10.80
CA TYR A 175 -49.56 55.81 -11.89
C TYR A 175 -50.98 56.08 -11.36
N GLU A 176 -51.39 55.43 -10.26
CA GLU A 176 -52.69 55.65 -9.61
C GLU A 176 -52.79 57.08 -9.06
N ARG A 177 -51.72 57.62 -8.47
CA ARG A 177 -51.63 59.01 -8.02
C ARG A 177 -51.87 59.99 -9.18
N ARG A 178 -51.15 59.83 -10.29
CA ARG A 178 -51.31 60.69 -11.49
C ARG A 178 -52.69 60.55 -12.12
N LEU A 179 -53.22 59.34 -12.22
CA LEU A 179 -54.57 59.09 -12.72
C LEU A 179 -55.62 59.78 -11.83
N LYS A 180 -55.44 59.75 -10.51
CA LYS A 180 -56.30 60.49 -9.59
C LYS A 180 -56.18 62.00 -9.75
N GLU A 181 -54.96 62.54 -9.86
CA GLU A 181 -54.72 63.97 -10.11
C GLU A 181 -55.41 64.45 -11.40
N GLU A 182 -55.37 63.66 -12.48
CA GLU A 182 -56.11 63.94 -13.73
C GLU A 182 -57.63 63.83 -13.56
N ILE A 183 -58.14 62.87 -12.78
CA ILE A 183 -59.58 62.73 -12.48
C ILE A 183 -60.08 63.91 -11.65
N ASP A 184 -59.35 64.30 -10.60
CA ASP A 184 -59.68 65.44 -9.73
C ASP A 184 -59.61 66.76 -10.52
N ALA A 185 -58.62 66.92 -11.42
CA ALA A 185 -58.52 68.06 -12.33
C ALA A 185 -59.67 68.10 -13.35
N LYS A 186 -60.05 66.96 -13.94
CA LYS A 186 -61.21 66.83 -14.84
C LYS A 186 -62.50 67.23 -14.11
N LEU A 187 -62.72 66.70 -12.91
CA LEU A 187 -63.89 67.02 -12.09
C LEU A 187 -63.98 68.51 -11.76
N ALA A 188 -62.84 69.15 -11.43
CA ALA A 188 -62.78 70.59 -11.20
C ALA A 188 -63.11 71.42 -12.45
N LYS A 189 -62.77 70.92 -13.65
CA LYS A 189 -63.19 71.56 -14.92
C LYS A 189 -64.65 71.33 -15.24
N GLU A 190 -65.21 70.16 -14.95
CA GLU A 190 -66.64 69.88 -15.13
C GLU A 190 -67.51 70.76 -14.22
N GLN A 191 -67.11 70.95 -12.95
CA GLN A 191 -67.77 71.91 -12.04
C GLN A 191 -67.70 73.36 -12.52
N GLU A 192 -66.59 73.78 -13.12
CA GLU A 192 -66.47 75.15 -13.67
C GLU A 192 -67.28 75.34 -14.95
N ILE A 193 -67.37 74.31 -15.81
CA ILE A 193 -68.29 74.29 -16.96
C ILE A 193 -69.74 74.37 -16.47
N GLU A 194 -70.10 73.65 -15.40
CA GLU A 194 -71.45 73.70 -14.82
C GLU A 194 -71.80 75.09 -14.30
N ARG A 195 -70.89 75.79 -13.59
CA ARG A 195 -71.07 77.19 -13.20
C ARG A 195 -71.27 78.11 -14.40
N LEU A 196 -70.45 77.96 -15.44
CA LEU A 196 -70.55 78.78 -16.65
C LEU A 196 -71.88 78.52 -17.39
N ALA A 197 -72.38 77.29 -17.42
CA ALA A 197 -73.69 76.95 -17.97
C ALA A 197 -74.85 77.51 -17.14
N GLN A 198 -74.75 77.54 -15.80
CA GLN A 198 -75.72 78.23 -14.93
C GLN A 198 -75.75 79.74 -15.21
N MET A 199 -74.57 80.38 -15.36
CA MET A 199 -74.47 81.79 -15.75
C MET A 199 -75.00 82.06 -17.16
N GLU A 200 -74.80 81.13 -18.11
CA GLU A 200 -75.37 81.21 -19.45
C GLU A 200 -76.91 81.15 -19.41
N LEU A 201 -77.48 80.22 -18.65
CA LEU A 201 -78.93 80.10 -18.47
C LEU A 201 -79.53 81.37 -17.87
N GLU A 202 -78.93 81.93 -16.81
CA GLU A 202 -79.35 83.23 -16.26
C GLU A 202 -79.27 84.35 -17.30
N LEU A 203 -78.20 84.41 -18.09
CA LEU A 203 -78.04 85.43 -19.13
C LEU A 203 -79.08 85.27 -20.25
N ILE A 204 -79.38 84.03 -20.66
CA ILE A 204 -80.43 83.69 -21.61
C ILE A 204 -81.81 84.08 -21.07
N GLU A 205 -82.11 83.85 -19.80
CA GLU A 205 -83.38 84.27 -19.18
C GLU A 205 -83.49 85.79 -19.07
N ARG A 206 -82.44 86.48 -18.64
CA ARG A 206 -82.37 87.95 -18.64
C ARG A 206 -82.52 88.53 -20.05
N LEU A 207 -81.97 87.87 -21.08
CA LEU A 207 -82.15 88.26 -22.49
C LEU A 207 -83.56 87.98 -23.01
N LYS A 208 -84.15 86.82 -22.69
CA LYS A 208 -85.57 86.51 -23.00
C LYS A 208 -86.51 87.51 -22.35
N TYR A 209 -86.29 87.87 -21.08
CA TYR A 209 -87.05 88.90 -20.38
C TYR A 209 -86.95 90.23 -21.10
N LYS A 210 -85.73 90.69 -21.42
CA LYS A 210 -85.51 91.94 -22.19
C LYS A 210 -86.11 91.89 -23.59
N GLN A 211 -86.14 90.74 -24.26
CA GLN A 211 -86.82 90.59 -25.55
C GLN A 211 -88.35 90.64 -25.41
N VAL A 212 -88.93 90.10 -24.34
CA VAL A 212 -90.37 90.21 -24.04
C VAL A 212 -90.74 91.64 -23.65
N GLU A 213 -89.89 92.32 -22.87
CA GLU A 213 -90.02 93.73 -22.51
C GLU A 213 -89.89 94.63 -23.74
N GLN A 214 -88.91 94.40 -24.61
CA GLN A 214 -88.81 95.05 -25.92
C GLN A 214 -90.04 94.77 -26.80
N ARG A 215 -90.56 93.54 -26.85
CA ARG A 215 -91.80 93.24 -27.59
C ARG A 215 -93.00 93.99 -27.03
N LYS A 216 -93.13 94.13 -25.71
CA LYS A 216 -94.17 94.96 -25.07
C LYS A 216 -93.98 96.44 -25.41
N ALA A 217 -92.76 96.95 -25.35
CA ALA A 217 -92.44 98.33 -25.73
C ALA A 217 -92.70 98.60 -27.22
N TYR A 218 -92.40 97.63 -28.10
CA TYR A 218 -92.74 97.68 -29.51
C TYR A 218 -94.26 97.60 -29.74
N GLN A 219 -95.01 96.78 -29.01
CA GLN A 219 -96.48 96.75 -29.08
C GLN A 219 -97.12 98.05 -28.57
N GLN A 220 -96.56 98.66 -27.52
CA GLN A 220 -96.97 99.98 -27.04
C GLN A 220 -96.63 101.08 -28.06
N LEU A 221 -95.44 101.03 -28.65
CA LEU A 221 -95.05 101.90 -29.77
C LEU A 221 -95.94 101.69 -30.99
N GLU A 222 -96.32 100.46 -31.34
CA GLU A 222 -97.20 100.14 -32.47
C GLU A 222 -98.63 100.67 -32.22
N ALA A 223 -99.15 100.51 -31.00
CA ALA A 223 -100.41 101.10 -30.57
C ALA A 223 -100.41 102.66 -30.59
N VAL A 224 -99.25 103.30 -30.35
CA VAL A 224 -99.09 104.76 -30.36
C VAL A 224 -98.73 105.31 -31.75
N LEU A 225 -97.98 104.57 -32.56
CA LEU A 225 -97.60 104.92 -33.94
C LEU A 225 -98.74 104.66 -34.94
N SER A 226 -99.70 103.80 -34.60
CA SER A 226 -101.03 103.75 -35.24
C SER A 226 -101.78 105.10 -35.16
N LEU A 227 -101.32 106.03 -34.30
CA LEU A 227 -101.80 107.41 -34.17
C LEU A 227 -100.77 108.48 -34.59
N GLY A 228 -99.60 108.12 -35.14
CA GLY A 228 -98.52 109.09 -35.43
C GLY A 228 -97.60 108.68 -36.57
N SER A 229 -97.68 109.38 -37.70
CA SER A 229 -96.92 109.08 -38.93
C SER A 229 -95.62 109.88 -39.07
N VAL A 230 -94.67 109.36 -39.87
CA VAL A 230 -93.57 110.09 -40.56
C VAL A 230 -92.43 110.61 -39.65
N SER A 231 -91.12 110.58 -39.99
CA SER A 231 -90.30 109.82 -40.96
C SER A 231 -88.79 110.10 -40.73
N THR A 232 -87.92 109.35 -41.41
CA THR A 232 -86.59 109.79 -41.95
C THR A 232 -85.42 110.23 -41.04
N SER A 233 -84.40 109.35 -41.06
CA SER A 233 -83.02 109.63 -41.57
C SER A 233 -81.88 110.09 -40.64
N LYS A 234 -80.66 109.62 -41.01
CA LYS A 234 -79.28 110.04 -40.64
C LYS A 234 -78.89 110.02 -39.14
N GLY A 235 -77.68 109.62 -38.75
CA GLY A 235 -76.54 109.03 -39.49
C GLY A 235 -75.17 109.58 -39.05
N LEU A 236 -74.10 108.79 -39.23
CA LEU A 236 -72.67 109.11 -38.96
C LEU A 236 -72.33 109.18 -37.43
N ALA A 237 -71.08 109.05 -36.95
CA ALA A 237 -69.77 108.89 -37.60
C ALA A 237 -68.75 108.09 -36.71
N ALA A 238 -67.69 107.56 -37.35
CA ALA A 238 -66.35 107.21 -36.78
C ALA A 238 -66.23 106.17 -35.62
N GLY A 239 -65.14 105.39 -35.51
CA GLY A 239 -63.97 105.27 -36.41
C GLY A 239 -62.94 104.19 -35.95
N SER A 240 -61.95 103.90 -36.81
CA SER A 240 -60.65 103.19 -36.57
C SER A 240 -60.68 101.85 -35.78
N LYS A 241 -60.50 100.62 -36.33
CA LYS A 241 -59.63 100.11 -37.43
C LYS A 241 -58.12 100.20 -37.11
N PRO A 242 -57.28 99.19 -37.43
CA PRO A 242 -57.37 97.74 -37.10
C PRO A 242 -56.01 97.12 -36.64
N ALA A 243 -56.00 95.85 -36.21
CA ALA A 243 -54.82 94.97 -36.39
C ALA A 243 -55.20 93.46 -36.37
N SER A 244 -54.66 92.67 -37.29
CA SER A 244 -54.82 91.20 -37.46
C SER A 244 -53.72 90.72 -38.43
N PRO A 245 -53.61 89.45 -38.86
CA PRO A 245 -54.25 88.18 -38.42
C PRO A 245 -53.15 87.19 -37.88
N LYS A 246 -52.88 85.91 -38.27
CA LYS A 246 -53.42 84.97 -39.28
C LYS A 246 -52.94 83.49 -39.11
N VAL A 247 -53.81 82.59 -38.59
CA VAL A 247 -53.87 81.11 -38.87
C VAL A 247 -52.59 80.26 -38.60
N VAL A 248 -52.47 78.93 -38.77
CA VAL A 248 -53.32 77.74 -39.13
C VAL A 248 -52.94 76.60 -38.13
N ALA A 249 -53.81 75.75 -37.56
CA ALA A 249 -54.75 74.75 -38.10
C ALA A 249 -54.14 73.34 -38.38
N ALA A 250 -54.80 72.30 -37.86
CA ALA A 250 -54.67 70.85 -38.17
C ALA A 250 -53.33 70.13 -37.89
N ALA A 251 -53.23 68.79 -37.86
CA ALA A 251 -54.13 67.72 -37.35
C ALA A 251 -53.38 66.36 -37.32
N SER A 252 -53.80 65.45 -36.42
CA SER A 252 -53.72 63.97 -36.46
C SER A 252 -52.53 63.21 -37.09
N SER A 253 -52.06 62.17 -36.38
CA SER A 253 -52.01 60.75 -36.84
C SER A 253 -50.76 59.96 -36.40
N ALA A 254 -50.99 58.67 -36.15
CA ALA A 254 -50.07 57.66 -35.63
C ALA A 254 -48.95 57.21 -36.59
N ALA A 255 -47.89 56.59 -36.03
CA ALA A 255 -47.49 55.21 -36.37
C ALA A 255 -46.42 54.65 -35.39
N ALA A 256 -46.41 53.33 -35.21
CA ALA A 256 -45.26 52.55 -34.74
C ALA A 256 -44.75 51.70 -35.95
N PRO A 257 -43.57 51.01 -35.89
CA PRO A 257 -43.50 49.77 -35.12
C PRO A 257 -42.11 49.40 -34.53
N SER A 258 -42.12 48.31 -33.75
CA SER A 258 -40.97 47.44 -33.37
C SER A 258 -40.54 46.54 -34.58
N PRO A 259 -39.62 45.54 -34.51
CA PRO A 259 -39.06 44.88 -33.31
C PRO A 259 -37.61 44.31 -33.35
N GLU A 260 -37.32 43.56 -32.28
CA GLU A 260 -36.52 42.32 -32.24
C GLU A 260 -35.02 42.30 -31.87
N ARG A 261 -34.56 41.06 -31.61
CA ARG A 261 -33.35 40.67 -30.89
C ARG A 261 -32.42 39.87 -31.81
N GLN A 262 -31.11 39.88 -31.56
CA GLN A 262 -30.40 38.73 -30.93
C GLN A 262 -28.91 39.04 -30.71
N ALA A 263 -28.18 38.10 -30.10
CA ALA A 263 -26.81 38.28 -29.64
C ALA A 263 -25.74 37.73 -30.61
N SER A 264 -24.49 38.11 -30.37
CA SER A 264 -23.31 37.32 -30.74
C SER A 264 -22.15 37.67 -29.81
N ALA A 265 -21.28 36.70 -29.55
CA ALA A 265 -20.07 36.87 -28.76
C ALA A 265 -18.85 36.93 -29.70
N LEU A 266 -17.96 37.91 -29.51
CA LEU A 266 -16.66 37.95 -30.19
C LEU A 266 -15.66 38.86 -29.46
N TRP A 267 -14.70 38.28 -28.75
CA TRP A 267 -13.42 38.90 -28.36
C TRP A 267 -12.38 37.79 -28.14
N GLN A 268 -11.28 37.77 -28.90
CA GLN A 268 -10.20 36.77 -28.76
C GLN A 268 -8.89 37.25 -29.43
N GLN A 269 -7.74 36.75 -28.93
CA GLN A 269 -6.36 36.87 -29.50
C GLN A 269 -5.73 38.28 -29.30
N SER A 270 -4.40 38.52 -29.30
CA SER A 270 -3.18 37.69 -29.49
C SER A 270 -1.95 38.41 -28.87
N ALA A 271 -0.84 37.78 -28.44
CA ALA A 271 -0.60 36.34 -28.19
C ALA A 271 0.53 35.99 -27.16
N PRO A 272 1.85 36.24 -27.37
CA PRO A 272 2.81 35.14 -27.07
C PRO A 272 4.08 35.45 -26.25
N ALA A 273 4.78 34.35 -25.91
CA ALA A 273 6.13 34.19 -25.32
C ALA A 273 6.24 34.52 -23.80
N GLN A 274 7.07 33.86 -22.99
CA GLN A 274 8.11 32.82 -23.18
C GLN A 274 7.77 31.59 -22.27
N ALA A 275 8.17 30.34 -22.51
CA ALA A 275 9.40 29.76 -23.07
C ALA A 275 10.61 29.76 -22.09
N ALA A 276 10.47 29.00 -21.00
CA ALA A 276 11.54 28.32 -20.26
C ALA A 276 10.91 27.02 -19.68
N GLU A 277 11.40 25.80 -19.87
CA GLU A 277 12.79 25.31 -19.98
C GLU A 277 13.54 25.44 -18.65
N VAL A 278 13.11 24.64 -17.66
CA VAL A 278 14.02 24.20 -16.61
C VAL A 278 14.86 23.09 -17.22
N ALA A 279 16.06 23.45 -17.68
CA ALA A 279 17.06 22.47 -18.03
C ALA A 279 17.44 21.65 -16.80
N GLU A 280 17.73 20.37 -17.04
CA GLU A 280 18.39 19.47 -16.10
C GLU A 280 19.70 20.12 -15.63
N GLU A 281 19.90 20.31 -14.31
CA GLU A 281 21.22 20.62 -13.79
C GLU A 281 22.09 19.38 -14.00
N VAL A 282 22.88 19.38 -15.08
CA VAL A 282 24.06 18.51 -15.21
C VAL A 282 25.11 19.02 -14.23
N GLY A 283 24.86 18.83 -12.94
CA GLY A 283 25.90 18.86 -11.93
C GLY A 283 26.85 17.69 -12.17
N GLU A 284 28.13 17.88 -11.86
CA GLU A 284 29.13 16.81 -11.85
C GLU A 284 28.93 15.90 -10.62
N GLY A 285 27.77 15.25 -10.56
CA GLY A 285 27.39 14.22 -9.60
C GLY A 285 27.24 12.86 -10.27
N GLU A 286 27.36 11.80 -9.49
CA GLU A 286 27.12 10.44 -9.94
C GLU A 286 25.66 10.31 -10.41
N PRO A 287 25.36 9.71 -11.59
CA PRO A 287 24.01 9.67 -12.12
C PRO A 287 23.08 8.92 -11.17
N SER A 288 21.88 9.48 -10.97
CA SER A 288 20.89 8.98 -10.02
C SER A 288 20.48 7.55 -10.37
N GLU A 289 19.97 6.80 -9.38
CA GLU A 289 19.38 5.48 -9.61
C GLU A 289 18.27 5.51 -10.67
N GLU A 290 17.56 6.64 -10.77
CA GLU A 290 16.54 6.89 -11.80
C GLU A 290 17.15 7.10 -13.19
N ASP A 291 18.36 7.65 -13.29
CA ASP A 291 19.06 7.90 -14.55
C ASP A 291 19.68 6.60 -15.08
N VAL A 292 20.30 5.85 -14.17
CA VAL A 292 20.81 4.48 -14.39
C VAL A 292 19.67 3.55 -14.83
N ALA A 293 18.48 3.65 -14.22
CA ALA A 293 17.28 2.93 -14.65
C ALA A 293 16.77 3.36 -16.04
N ARG A 294 16.75 4.67 -16.35
CA ARG A 294 16.37 5.18 -17.67
C ARG A 294 17.31 4.67 -18.77
N ALA A 295 18.62 4.68 -18.54
CA ALA A 295 19.61 4.14 -19.48
C ALA A 295 19.44 2.63 -19.67
N PHE A 296 19.27 1.85 -18.60
CA PHE A 296 19.07 0.40 -18.70
C PHE A 296 17.82 0.03 -19.52
N ALA A 297 16.71 0.76 -19.32
CA ALA A 297 15.47 0.58 -20.07
C ALA A 297 15.58 0.90 -21.58
N MET A 298 16.63 1.60 -22.03
CA MET A 298 16.90 1.82 -23.46
C MET A 298 17.61 0.62 -24.12
N TYR A 299 18.34 -0.19 -23.34
CA TYR A 299 19.09 -1.35 -23.84
C TYR A 299 18.36 -2.69 -23.64
N ASP A 300 17.39 -2.76 -22.73
CA ASP A 300 16.44 -3.89 -22.61
C ASP A 300 15.33 -3.77 -23.67
N THR A 301 15.66 -4.15 -24.90
CA THR A 301 14.71 -4.12 -26.04
C THR A 301 13.63 -5.21 -25.98
N GLU A 302 13.75 -6.17 -25.06
CA GLU A 302 12.80 -7.28 -24.89
C GLU A 302 11.83 -7.03 -23.72
N GLY A 303 12.14 -6.09 -22.82
CA GLY A 303 11.33 -5.73 -21.65
C GLY A 303 11.36 -6.77 -20.53
N VAL A 304 12.48 -7.51 -20.42
CA VAL A 304 12.63 -8.69 -19.54
C VAL A 304 13.29 -8.34 -18.20
N GLY A 305 13.96 -7.18 -18.09
CA GLY A 305 14.80 -6.79 -16.96
C GLY A 305 16.26 -7.21 -17.09
N GLU A 306 16.67 -7.67 -18.28
CA GLU A 306 17.99 -8.22 -18.59
C GLU A 306 18.53 -7.65 -19.91
N ILE A 307 19.78 -7.17 -19.92
CA ILE A 307 20.47 -6.73 -21.15
C ILE A 307 21.51 -7.78 -21.61
N PRO A 308 21.77 -7.91 -22.92
CA PRO A 308 22.91 -8.70 -23.42
C PRO A 308 24.23 -8.12 -22.89
N SER A 309 25.18 -8.97 -22.49
CA SER A 309 26.47 -8.52 -21.96
C SER A 309 27.30 -7.70 -22.97
N LEU A 310 27.08 -7.92 -24.27
CA LEU A 310 27.65 -7.13 -25.36
C LEU A 310 27.14 -5.67 -25.40
N SER A 311 25.96 -5.39 -24.85
CA SER A 311 25.35 -4.05 -24.84
C SER A 311 25.91 -3.15 -23.72
N LEU A 312 26.64 -3.70 -22.76
CA LEU A 312 27.13 -2.98 -21.58
C LEU A 312 28.04 -1.80 -21.95
N ASP A 313 28.87 -1.92 -23.00
CA ASP A 313 29.73 -0.82 -23.46
C ASP A 313 28.93 0.39 -23.99
N GLY A 314 27.76 0.16 -24.59
CA GLY A 314 26.85 1.23 -25.01
C GLY A 314 26.21 1.91 -23.80
N LEU A 315 25.62 1.13 -22.90
CA LEU A 315 24.98 1.63 -21.69
C LEU A 315 25.94 2.46 -20.83
N LEU A 316 27.17 2.00 -20.64
CA LEU A 316 28.17 2.73 -19.84
C LEU A 316 28.57 4.06 -20.51
N ARG A 317 28.68 4.11 -21.85
CA ARG A 317 28.92 5.36 -22.60
C ARG A 317 27.78 6.35 -22.46
N ASP A 318 26.54 5.89 -22.49
CA ASP A 318 25.35 6.74 -22.34
C ASP A 318 25.22 7.26 -20.90
N LEU A 319 25.75 6.54 -19.90
CA LEU A 319 25.99 7.02 -18.53
C LEU A 319 27.30 7.82 -18.36
N GLY A 320 27.98 8.19 -19.46
CA GLY A 320 29.21 9.01 -19.45
C GLY A 320 30.50 8.27 -19.07
N VAL A 321 30.45 6.97 -18.74
CA VAL A 321 31.59 6.17 -18.28
C VAL A 321 32.23 5.38 -19.42
N ALA A 322 33.37 5.85 -19.91
CA ALA A 322 34.15 5.14 -20.92
C ALA A 322 35.17 4.17 -20.28
N LEU A 323 34.86 2.87 -20.29
CA LEU A 323 35.82 1.82 -19.91
C LEU A 323 36.76 1.44 -21.06
N ASN A 324 37.97 0.97 -20.73
CA ASN A 324 38.82 0.29 -21.71
C ASN A 324 38.40 -1.18 -21.88
N ALA A 325 38.80 -1.83 -22.99
CA ALA A 325 38.38 -3.19 -23.32
C ALA A 325 38.73 -4.26 -22.25
N GLY A 326 39.78 -4.07 -21.46
CA GLY A 326 40.12 -4.94 -20.34
C GLY A 326 39.24 -4.71 -19.11
N GLN A 327 38.94 -3.45 -18.81
CA GLN A 327 37.99 -3.07 -17.75
C GLN A 327 36.56 -3.54 -18.06
N LEU A 328 36.13 -3.39 -19.31
CA LEU A 328 34.82 -3.89 -19.78
C LEU A 328 34.73 -5.42 -19.64
N ALA A 329 35.76 -6.16 -20.07
CA ALA A 329 35.81 -7.61 -19.91
C ALA A 329 35.80 -8.03 -18.42
N GLN A 330 36.46 -7.27 -17.54
CA GLN A 330 36.40 -7.49 -16.10
C GLN A 330 35.02 -7.18 -15.51
N ALA A 331 34.36 -6.09 -15.92
CA ALA A 331 33.01 -5.74 -15.50
C ALA A 331 32.00 -6.82 -15.91
N ILE A 332 32.04 -7.27 -17.17
CA ILE A 332 31.21 -8.37 -17.66
C ILE A 332 31.47 -9.65 -16.86
N ALA A 333 32.73 -9.99 -16.54
CA ALA A 333 33.06 -11.18 -15.75
C ALA A 333 32.68 -11.09 -14.26
N GLN A 334 32.40 -9.88 -13.73
CA GLN A 334 31.86 -9.68 -12.39
C GLN A 334 30.32 -9.74 -12.40
N LEU A 335 29.69 -9.12 -13.40
CA LEU A 335 28.24 -9.05 -13.59
C LEU A 335 27.66 -10.41 -14.00
N ASP A 336 28.14 -10.99 -15.10
CA ASP A 336 27.73 -12.29 -15.61
C ASP A 336 28.46 -13.45 -14.89
N THR A 337 28.40 -13.45 -13.55
CA THR A 337 28.92 -14.54 -12.71
C THR A 337 28.22 -15.89 -13.04
N SER A 338 26.99 -15.83 -13.57
CA SER A 338 26.17 -16.98 -13.94
C SER A 338 26.46 -17.56 -15.34
N GLN A 339 27.26 -16.88 -16.16
CA GLN A 339 27.58 -17.24 -17.56
C GLN A 339 26.35 -17.42 -18.46
N THR A 340 25.33 -16.58 -18.28
CA THR A 340 24.10 -16.58 -19.08
C THR A 340 24.24 -15.78 -20.38
N GLY A 341 25.26 -14.92 -20.49
CA GLY A 341 25.39 -13.91 -21.55
C GLY A 341 24.47 -12.70 -21.36
N ARG A 342 23.75 -12.61 -20.24
CA ARG A 342 22.81 -11.54 -19.90
C ARG A 342 23.09 -11.00 -18.50
N ILE A 343 22.87 -9.71 -18.32
CA ILE A 343 23.09 -8.99 -17.06
C ILE A 343 21.73 -8.46 -16.60
N SER A 344 21.29 -8.84 -15.40
CA SER A 344 20.05 -8.31 -14.83
C SER A 344 20.25 -6.89 -14.28
N PHE A 345 19.17 -6.11 -14.22
CA PHE A 345 19.21 -4.77 -13.61
C PHE A 345 19.69 -4.79 -12.15
N GLY A 346 19.36 -5.87 -11.41
CA GLY A 346 19.76 -6.01 -10.00
C GLY A 346 21.27 -6.25 -9.83
N GLU A 347 21.88 -7.07 -10.68
CA GLU A 347 23.33 -7.29 -10.70
C GLU A 347 24.06 -6.02 -11.13
N PHE A 348 23.56 -5.34 -12.18
CA PHE A 348 24.13 -4.10 -12.67
C PHE A 348 24.08 -2.97 -11.62
N LEU A 349 22.94 -2.75 -10.98
CA LEU A 349 22.77 -1.71 -9.97
C LEU A 349 23.57 -1.99 -8.69
N LEU A 350 23.83 -3.26 -8.35
CA LEU A 350 24.69 -3.63 -7.23
C LEU A 350 26.16 -3.34 -7.52
N TRP A 351 26.62 -3.62 -8.74
CA TRP A 351 27.99 -3.31 -9.21
C TRP A 351 28.21 -1.81 -9.43
N TRP A 352 27.18 -1.06 -9.87
CA TRP A 352 27.27 0.39 -10.08
C TRP A 352 27.45 1.17 -8.76
N LYS A 353 27.03 0.61 -7.62
CA LYS A 353 27.05 1.27 -6.30
C LYS A 353 28.17 0.79 -5.35
N GLY A 354 29.09 -0.07 -5.81
CA GLY A 354 30.00 -0.84 -4.94
C GLY A 354 31.48 -0.79 -5.33
#